data_AF-A0A7X2N0E9-F1
#
_entry.id   AF-A0A7X2N0E9-F1
#
_cell.length_a   1.000
_cell.length_b   1.000
_cell.length_c   1.000
_cell.angle_alpha   90.00
_cell.angle_beta   90.00
_cell.angle_gamma   90.00
#
_symmetry.space_group_name_H-M   'P 1'
#
loop_
_entity.id
_entity.type
_entity.pdbx_description
1 polymer ?
#
loop_
_entity_poly.entity_id
_entity_poly.type
_entity_poly.pdbx_seq_one_letter_code
_entity_poly.pdbx_strand_id
1 'polypeptide(L)'
;MIFFSFFTIFYIISRPNNYCLINYNQSNAAYLSDFRDADTLILKYLNLCYRHGPSINLAKNNDIIIKIDKYVKKVYREAHNFEGFIRFKQVAPMSFYSSIEPDHNILPLLIDFFAKRFSDQNFIIHDLKRDKAIAYNMDTAIITNLDREYSKRFEHSDCDGEFESLWKTFYKATDIKERENLRLQRQLMPKRYWKHITEVKN
;
A
#
# COMPACT_ATOMS: atom_id res chain seq x y z
N MET A 1 -3.63 27.08 -19.24
CA MET A 1 -4.38 25.84 -19.51
C MET A 1 -4.40 24.94 -18.26
N ILE A 2 -4.84 25.47 -17.11
CA ILE A 2 -4.89 24.76 -15.81
C ILE A 2 -6.30 24.87 -15.17
N PHE A 3 -7.18 25.72 -15.70
CA PHE A 3 -8.49 26.01 -15.09
C PHE A 3 -9.61 24.98 -15.37
N PHE A 4 -9.42 24.04 -16.31
CA PHE A 4 -10.42 23.00 -16.60
C PHE A 4 -10.29 21.72 -15.76
N SER A 5 -9.24 21.61 -14.94
CA SER A 5 -9.02 20.41 -14.11
C SER A 5 -9.77 20.41 -12.78
N PHE A 6 -10.07 21.59 -12.21
CA PHE A 6 -10.67 21.67 -10.88
C PHE A 6 -12.20 21.58 -10.89
N PHE A 7 -12.87 22.13 -11.90
CA PHE A 7 -14.34 22.12 -11.96
C PHE A 7 -14.92 20.71 -12.23
N THR A 8 -14.23 19.89 -13.00
CA THR A 8 -14.68 18.54 -13.35
C THR A 8 -14.55 17.57 -12.15
N ILE A 9 -13.51 17.75 -11.33
CA ILE A 9 -13.30 16.94 -10.12
C ILE A 9 -14.34 17.33 -9.04
N PHE A 10 -14.63 18.63 -8.88
CA PHE A 10 -15.60 19.09 -7.89
C PHE A 10 -17.04 18.67 -8.23
N TYR A 11 -17.42 18.71 -9.52
CA TYR A 11 -18.78 18.34 -9.94
C TYR A 11 -19.08 16.83 -9.79
N ILE A 12 -18.04 15.99 -9.85
CA ILE A 12 -18.16 14.55 -9.59
C ILE A 12 -18.41 14.28 -8.10
N ILE A 13 -17.81 15.07 -7.20
CA ILE A 13 -17.93 14.89 -5.73
C ILE A 13 -19.31 15.33 -5.21
N SER A 14 -20.05 16.22 -5.91
CA SER A 14 -21.30 16.81 -5.41
C SER A 14 -22.56 15.92 -5.50
N ARG A 15 -22.47 14.63 -5.88
CA ARG A 15 -23.58 13.67 -5.76
C ARG A 15 -23.17 12.45 -4.95
N PRO A 16 -23.67 12.27 -3.71
CA PRO A 16 -23.37 11.10 -2.90
C PRO A 16 -24.20 9.93 -3.41
N ASN A 17 -23.78 9.36 -4.54
CA ASN A 17 -24.24 8.08 -5.03
C ASN A 17 -23.07 7.12 -4.91
N ASN A 18 -23.28 5.93 -4.32
CA ASN A 18 -22.23 4.92 -4.06
C ASN A 18 -21.35 4.61 -5.29
N TYR A 19 -21.90 4.81 -6.49
CA TYR A 19 -21.23 4.64 -7.75
C TYR A 19 -20.13 5.67 -8.06
N CYS A 20 -20.29 6.91 -7.60
CA CYS A 20 -19.26 7.94 -7.73
C CYS A 20 -18.03 7.54 -6.92
N LEU A 21 -18.25 7.03 -5.70
CA LEU A 21 -17.19 6.54 -4.83
C LEU A 21 -16.47 5.31 -5.43
N ILE A 22 -17.21 4.38 -6.03
CA ILE A 22 -16.60 3.21 -6.71
C ILE A 22 -15.68 3.66 -7.85
N ASN A 23 -16.17 4.55 -8.73
CA ASN A 23 -15.39 5.01 -9.87
C ASN A 23 -14.17 5.82 -9.43
N TYR A 24 -14.31 6.63 -8.37
CA TYR A 24 -13.20 7.34 -7.74
C TYR A 24 -12.15 6.36 -7.20
N ASN A 25 -12.57 5.36 -6.42
CA ASN A 25 -11.66 4.37 -5.85
C ASN A 25 -10.91 3.58 -6.92
N GLN A 26 -11.59 3.16 -8.00
CA GLN A 26 -10.94 2.49 -9.12
C GLN A 26 -9.92 3.39 -9.82
N SER A 27 -10.28 4.65 -10.08
CA SER A 27 -9.38 5.62 -10.72
C SER A 27 -8.17 5.92 -9.85
N ASN A 28 -8.38 6.13 -8.54
CA ASN A 28 -7.32 6.37 -7.58
C ASN A 28 -6.38 5.16 -7.47
N ALA A 29 -6.91 3.95 -7.31
CA ALA A 29 -6.08 2.74 -7.28
C ALA A 29 -5.32 2.51 -8.59
N ALA A 30 -5.93 2.81 -9.74
CA ALA A 30 -5.23 2.78 -11.02
C ALA A 30 -4.10 3.82 -11.09
N TYR A 31 -4.28 5.02 -10.55
CA TYR A 31 -3.23 6.04 -10.47
C TYR A 31 -2.06 5.58 -9.60
N LEU A 32 -2.35 4.95 -8.45
CA LEU A 32 -1.34 4.39 -7.55
C LEU A 32 -0.52 3.22 -8.15
N SER A 33 -0.96 2.67 -9.29
CA SER A 33 -0.28 1.55 -9.93
C SER A 33 1.05 1.89 -10.61
N ASP A 34 1.32 3.17 -10.88
CA ASP A 34 2.60 3.65 -11.45
C ASP A 34 2.92 3.02 -12.84
N PHE A 35 1.90 2.52 -13.55
CA PHE A 35 2.04 2.08 -14.94
C PHE A 35 2.06 3.28 -15.88
N ARG A 36 2.92 3.24 -16.91
CA ARG A 36 3.14 4.36 -17.85
C ARG A 36 1.88 4.86 -18.56
N ASP A 37 0.92 3.97 -18.77
CA ASP A 37 -0.34 4.25 -19.47
C ASP A 37 -1.53 4.40 -18.51
N ALA A 38 -1.30 4.43 -17.20
CA ALA A 38 -2.35 4.56 -16.19
C ALA A 38 -3.18 5.83 -16.42
N ASP A 39 -2.56 6.98 -16.68
CA ASP A 39 -3.26 8.25 -16.88
C ASP A 39 -4.23 8.20 -18.07
N THR A 40 -3.75 7.66 -19.20
CA THR A 40 -4.57 7.49 -20.41
C THR A 40 -5.69 6.49 -20.19
N LEU A 41 -5.42 5.41 -19.46
CA LEU A 41 -6.41 4.40 -19.11
C LEU A 41 -7.52 4.99 -18.21
N ILE A 42 -7.14 5.75 -17.18
CA ILE A 42 -8.08 6.42 -16.28
C ILE A 42 -8.98 7.38 -17.06
N LEU A 43 -8.42 8.19 -17.96
CA LEU A 43 -9.21 9.11 -18.77
C LEU A 43 -10.24 8.37 -19.65
N LYS A 44 -9.82 7.28 -20.29
CA LYS A 44 -10.72 6.43 -21.09
C LYS A 44 -11.81 5.80 -20.22
N TYR A 45 -11.45 5.32 -19.04
CA TYR A 45 -12.39 4.77 -18.07
C TYR A 45 -13.42 5.81 -17.59
N LEU A 46 -12.98 7.00 -17.20
CA LEU A 46 -13.88 8.07 -16.75
C LEU A 46 -14.85 8.50 -17.86
N ASN A 47 -14.41 8.55 -19.12
CA ASN A 47 -15.29 8.81 -20.27
C ASN A 47 -16.36 7.72 -20.41
N LEU A 48 -15.99 6.45 -20.25
CA LEU A 48 -16.95 5.34 -20.25
C LEU A 48 -17.94 5.43 -19.09
N CYS A 49 -17.49 5.75 -17.88
CA CYS A 49 -18.35 5.97 -16.73
C CYS A 49 -19.31 7.14 -16.94
N TYR A 50 -18.86 8.21 -17.59
CA TYR A 50 -19.72 9.36 -17.91
C TYR A 50 -20.81 8.99 -18.91
N ARG A 51 -20.49 8.22 -19.95
CA ARG A 51 -21.44 7.83 -21.01
C ARG A 51 -22.46 6.78 -20.57
N HIS A 52 -21.99 5.75 -19.86
CA HIS A 52 -22.78 4.55 -19.58
C HIS A 52 -23.22 4.46 -18.11
N GLY A 53 -22.77 5.38 -17.27
CA GLY A 53 -23.06 5.36 -15.84
C GLY A 53 -22.40 4.18 -15.14
N PRO A 54 -22.94 3.75 -13.98
CA PRO A 54 -22.27 2.81 -13.08
C PRO A 54 -22.18 1.37 -13.58
N SER A 55 -23.13 0.96 -14.42
CA SER A 55 -23.25 -0.42 -14.92
C SER A 55 -22.06 -0.83 -15.79
N ILE A 56 -21.29 0.14 -16.30
CA ILE A 56 -20.11 -0.13 -17.13
C ILE A 56 -19.04 -0.95 -16.41
N ASN A 57 -18.98 -0.87 -15.08
CA ASN A 57 -18.05 -1.68 -14.27
C ASN A 57 -18.33 -3.19 -14.39
N LEU A 58 -19.53 -3.58 -14.83
CA LEU A 58 -19.93 -4.98 -15.07
C LEU A 58 -19.57 -5.47 -16.49
N ALA A 59 -19.18 -4.58 -17.40
CA ALA A 59 -18.84 -4.92 -18.79
C ALA A 59 -17.46 -5.58 -18.88
N LYS A 60 -17.36 -6.84 -18.43
CA LYS A 60 -16.12 -7.64 -18.42
C LYS A 60 -15.66 -8.12 -19.80
N ASN A 61 -16.36 -7.70 -20.86
CA ASN A 61 -15.98 -7.86 -22.26
C ASN A 61 -15.33 -6.59 -22.85
N ASN A 62 -15.30 -5.48 -22.10
CA ASN A 62 -14.69 -4.24 -22.55
C ASN A 62 -13.20 -4.18 -22.14
N ASP A 63 -12.30 -4.02 -23.11
CA ASP A 63 -10.85 -4.02 -22.88
C ASP A 63 -10.38 -2.97 -21.86
N ILE A 64 -11.00 -1.79 -21.82
CA ILE A 64 -10.67 -0.73 -20.87
C ILE A 64 -11.04 -1.16 -19.45
N ILE A 65 -12.23 -1.77 -19.28
CA ILE A 65 -12.71 -2.26 -17.99
C ILE A 65 -11.86 -3.43 -17.49
N ILE A 66 -11.54 -4.38 -18.37
CA ILE A 66 -10.65 -5.50 -18.04
C ILE A 66 -9.28 -4.99 -17.59
N LYS A 67 -8.74 -3.99 -18.28
CA LYS A 67 -7.42 -3.45 -18.00
C LYS A 67 -7.37 -2.65 -16.70
N ILE A 68 -8.36 -1.80 -16.43
CA ILE A 68 -8.41 -1.05 -15.16
C ILE A 68 -8.59 -2.00 -13.98
N ASP A 69 -9.48 -3.00 -14.09
CA ASP A 69 -9.66 -4.03 -13.06
C ASP A 69 -8.34 -4.74 -12.75
N LYS A 70 -7.54 -5.04 -13.77
CA LYS A 70 -6.23 -5.69 -13.62
C LYS A 70 -5.26 -4.80 -12.84
N TYR A 71 -5.24 -3.49 -13.07
CA TYR A 71 -4.37 -2.56 -12.36
C TYR A 71 -4.81 -2.42 -10.91
N VAL A 72 -6.09 -2.16 -10.69
CA VAL A 72 -6.70 -2.05 -9.36
C VAL A 72 -6.41 -3.31 -8.53
N LYS A 73 -6.64 -4.50 -9.09
CA LYS A 73 -6.36 -5.78 -8.41
C LYS A 73 -4.89 -5.94 -8.02
N LYS A 74 -3.96 -5.50 -8.87
CA LYS A 74 -2.52 -5.59 -8.56
C LYS A 74 -2.15 -4.70 -7.37
N VAL A 75 -2.62 -3.46 -7.37
CA VAL A 75 -2.33 -2.49 -6.30
C VAL A 75 -2.91 -2.95 -4.97
N TYR A 76 -4.20 -3.32 -4.92
CA TYR A 76 -4.82 -3.78 -3.68
C TYR A 76 -4.23 -5.10 -3.18
N ARG A 77 -3.90 -6.04 -4.07
CA ARG A 77 -3.23 -7.29 -3.67
C ARG A 77 -1.86 -7.01 -3.07
N GLU A 78 -1.11 -6.07 -3.64
CA GLU A 78 0.17 -5.68 -3.08
C GLU A 78 0.00 -5.01 -1.72
N ALA A 79 -0.93 -4.05 -1.57
CA ALA A 79 -1.21 -3.42 -0.29
C ALA A 79 -1.56 -4.45 0.81
N HIS A 80 -2.49 -5.37 0.52
CA HIS A 80 -2.86 -6.46 1.43
C HIS A 80 -1.67 -7.37 1.79
N ASN A 81 -0.77 -7.64 0.85
CA ASN A 81 0.45 -8.38 1.16
C ASN A 81 1.34 -7.60 2.16
N PHE A 82 1.49 -6.28 1.96
CA PHE A 82 2.30 -5.43 2.84
C PHE A 82 1.71 -5.25 4.24
N GLU A 83 0.39 -5.35 4.42
CA GLU A 83 -0.24 -5.45 5.74
C GLU A 83 0.36 -6.60 6.57
N GLY A 84 0.71 -7.72 5.92
CA GLY A 84 1.33 -8.88 6.55
C GLY A 84 2.87 -8.90 6.51
N PHE A 85 3.51 -8.15 5.62
CA PHE A 85 4.97 -8.18 5.43
C PHE A 85 5.72 -7.11 6.21
N ILE A 86 5.06 -6.00 6.56
CA ILE A 86 5.69 -4.93 7.31
C ILE A 86 6.16 -5.45 8.67
N ARG A 87 7.41 -5.11 9.01
CA ARG A 87 8.05 -5.42 10.30
C ARG A 87 8.48 -4.11 10.92
N PHE A 88 7.95 -3.82 12.10
CA PHE A 88 8.34 -2.63 12.85
C PHE A 88 9.54 -2.93 13.73
N LYS A 89 10.49 -2.01 13.73
CA LYS A 89 11.57 -1.92 14.70
C LYS A 89 11.31 -0.70 15.58
N GLN A 90 11.47 -0.84 16.88
CA GLN A 90 11.43 0.30 17.79
C GLN A 90 12.71 1.13 17.64
N VAL A 91 12.57 2.44 17.47
CA VAL A 91 13.70 3.37 17.29
C VAL A 91 13.80 4.43 18.39
N ALA A 92 12.71 4.60 19.14
CA ALA A 92 12.63 5.41 20.36
C ALA A 92 11.44 4.91 21.20
N PRO A 93 11.25 5.37 22.46
CA PRO A 93 10.07 5.04 23.25
C PRO A 93 8.77 5.28 22.48
N MET A 94 7.92 4.24 22.41
CA MET A 94 6.63 4.25 21.68
C MET A 94 6.70 4.71 20.22
N SER A 95 7.88 4.61 19.58
CA SER A 95 8.11 5.11 18.23
C SER A 95 8.77 4.04 17.37
N PHE A 96 8.09 3.70 16.28
CA PHE A 96 8.39 2.55 15.45
C PHE A 96 8.71 2.93 14.01
N TYR A 97 9.61 2.17 13.40
CA TYR A 97 10.04 2.38 12.03
C TYR A 97 9.97 1.08 11.24
N SER A 98 9.53 1.15 9.99
CA SER A 98 9.61 0.07 9.02
C SER A 98 10.01 0.61 7.65
N SER A 99 10.84 -0.13 6.94
CA SER A 99 11.22 0.15 5.55
C SER A 99 10.60 -0.86 4.60
N ILE A 100 10.13 -0.38 3.44
CA ILE A 100 9.50 -1.18 2.39
C ILE A 100 9.96 -0.74 1.00
N GLU A 101 9.88 -1.63 0.01
CA GLU A 101 10.17 -1.35 -1.40
C GLU A 101 9.06 -1.95 -2.30
N PRO A 102 7.84 -1.40 -2.29
CA PRO A 102 6.72 -1.88 -3.08
C PRO A 102 6.87 -1.57 -4.57
N ASP A 103 6.23 -2.38 -5.41
CA ASP A 103 6.15 -2.15 -6.86
C ASP A 103 5.29 -0.91 -7.14
N HIS A 104 4.15 -0.77 -6.46
CA HIS A 104 3.16 0.29 -6.60
C HIS A 104 3.19 1.29 -5.43
N ASN A 105 2.57 2.46 -5.59
CA ASN A 105 2.48 3.48 -4.53
C ASN A 105 1.36 3.14 -3.54
N ILE A 106 1.63 2.17 -2.66
CA ILE A 106 0.62 1.62 -1.74
C ILE A 106 0.49 2.40 -0.42
N LEU A 107 1.38 3.35 -0.12
CA LEU A 107 1.37 4.06 1.17
C LEU A 107 -0.01 4.61 1.55
N PRO A 108 -0.79 5.27 0.66
CA PRO A 108 -2.11 5.76 1.03
C PRO A 108 -3.09 4.66 1.47
N LEU A 109 -2.92 3.44 0.97
CA LEU A 109 -3.79 2.30 1.28
C LEU A 109 -3.44 1.65 2.63
N LEU A 110 -2.22 1.86 3.13
CA LEU A 110 -1.74 1.26 4.38
C LEU A 110 -2.12 2.09 5.61
N ILE A 111 -2.40 3.39 5.44
CA ILE A 111 -2.63 4.33 6.55
C ILE A 111 -3.72 3.81 7.50
N ASP A 112 -4.92 3.55 6.98
CA ASP A 112 -6.08 3.19 7.81
C ASP A 112 -5.86 1.87 8.55
N PHE A 113 -5.18 0.91 7.91
CA PHE A 113 -4.90 -0.40 8.50
C PHE A 113 -3.95 -0.25 9.71
N PHE A 114 -2.83 0.45 9.53
CA PHE A 114 -1.84 0.59 10.58
C PHE A 114 -2.25 1.59 11.68
N ALA A 115 -2.93 2.68 11.34
CA ALA A 115 -3.45 3.63 12.33
C ALA A 115 -4.44 2.96 13.30
N LYS A 116 -5.27 2.03 12.81
CA LYS A 116 -6.19 1.26 13.67
C LYS A 116 -5.47 0.23 14.55
N ARG A 117 -4.39 -0.37 14.04
CA ARG A 117 -3.67 -1.46 14.73
C ARG A 117 -2.61 -0.97 15.71
N PHE A 118 -1.99 0.18 15.42
CA PHE A 118 -0.94 0.84 16.20
C PHE A 118 -1.43 2.20 16.72
N SER A 119 -2.69 2.27 17.16
CA SER A 119 -3.32 3.54 17.54
C SER A 119 -2.69 4.20 18.78
N ASP A 120 -2.03 3.41 19.62
CA ASP A 120 -1.34 3.80 20.85
C ASP A 120 0.16 4.10 20.66
N GLN A 121 0.66 4.05 19.42
CA GLN A 121 2.09 4.12 19.11
C GLN A 121 2.37 5.03 17.91
N ASN A 122 3.48 5.76 17.94
CA ASN A 122 3.95 6.49 16.77
C ASN A 122 4.59 5.51 15.79
N PHE A 123 4.33 5.67 14.50
CA PHE A 123 4.99 4.83 13.50
C PHE A 123 5.38 5.59 12.23
N ILE A 124 6.44 5.09 11.61
CA ILE A 124 6.91 5.50 10.30
C ILE A 124 6.99 4.27 9.39
N ILE A 125 6.32 4.32 8.24
CA ILE A 125 6.47 3.33 7.17
C ILE A 125 7.10 4.03 5.97
N HIS A 126 8.33 3.67 5.63
CA HIS A 126 9.14 4.34 4.61
C HIS A 126 9.22 3.48 3.33
N ASP A 127 8.64 3.97 2.23
CA ASP A 127 8.89 3.50 0.87
C ASP A 127 10.24 4.00 0.36
N LEU A 128 11.27 3.16 0.47
CA LEU A 128 12.63 3.47 0.07
C LEU A 128 12.79 3.64 -1.45
N LYS A 129 11.84 3.16 -2.27
CA LYS A 129 11.90 3.29 -3.73
C LYS A 129 11.48 4.69 -4.19
N ARG A 130 10.60 5.34 -3.43
CA ARG A 130 10.02 6.64 -3.77
C ARG A 130 10.43 7.77 -2.83
N ASP A 131 11.27 7.48 -1.84
CA ASP A 131 11.70 8.41 -0.78
C ASP A 131 10.49 9.11 -0.12
N LYS A 132 9.47 8.30 0.19
CA LYS A 132 8.23 8.74 0.84
C LYS A 132 7.95 7.89 2.06
N ALA A 133 7.35 8.50 3.08
CA ALA A 133 6.97 7.81 4.28
C ALA A 133 5.59 8.23 4.78
N ILE A 134 4.88 7.27 5.36
CA ILE A 134 3.78 7.56 6.29
C ILE A 134 4.42 7.94 7.62
N ALA A 135 4.00 9.06 8.20
CA ALA A 135 4.31 9.43 9.57
C ALA A 135 2.99 9.55 10.34
N TYR A 136 2.85 8.77 11.40
CA TYR A 136 1.67 8.73 12.26
C TYR A 136 2.02 9.10 13.70
N ASN A 137 1.22 9.98 14.30
CA ASN A 137 1.45 10.51 15.64
C ASN A 137 0.33 10.16 16.65
N MET A 138 -0.31 8.99 16.52
CA MET A 138 -1.45 8.53 17.34
C MET A 138 -2.79 9.26 17.11
N ASP A 139 -2.79 10.33 16.34
CA ASP A 139 -3.99 11.10 15.99
C ASP A 139 -4.14 11.25 14.48
N THR A 140 -3.05 11.69 13.84
CA THR A 140 -3.01 12.02 12.41
C THR A 140 -1.93 11.23 11.68
N ALA A 141 -2.24 10.83 10.45
CA ALA A 141 -1.28 10.24 9.53
C ALA A 141 -1.06 11.18 8.34
N ILE A 142 0.21 11.42 8.00
CA ILE A 142 0.59 12.19 6.81
C ILE A 142 1.55 11.38 5.94
N ILE A 143 1.54 11.65 4.63
CA ILE A 143 2.57 11.17 3.72
C ILE A 143 3.51 12.33 3.43
N THR A 144 4.78 12.15 3.74
CA THR A 144 5.83 13.15 3.50
C THR A 144 7.00 12.52 2.76
N ASN A 145 7.85 13.34 2.17
CA ASN A 145 9.12 12.87 1.63
C ASN A 145 10.07 12.57 2.80
N LEU A 146 10.82 11.48 2.69
CA LEU A 146 11.83 11.08 3.65
C LEU A 146 12.99 10.48 2.87
N ASP A 147 14.16 11.09 2.94
CA ASP A 147 15.31 10.59 2.18
C ASP A 147 15.76 9.23 2.70
N ARG A 148 16.15 8.34 1.77
CA ARG A 148 16.72 7.02 2.08
C ARG A 148 17.86 7.06 3.10
N GLU A 149 18.62 8.15 3.22
CA GLU A 149 19.69 8.26 4.23
C GLU A 149 19.18 8.12 5.67
N TYR A 150 17.96 8.57 5.94
CA TYR A 150 17.34 8.42 7.25
C TYR A 150 17.04 6.95 7.59
N SER A 151 16.82 6.09 6.59
CA SER A 151 16.58 4.66 6.85
C SER A 151 17.76 4.02 7.59
N LYS A 152 18.99 4.37 7.20
CA LYS A 152 20.19 3.87 7.86
C LYS A 152 20.25 4.31 9.32
N ARG A 153 19.88 5.55 9.63
CA ARG A 153 19.89 6.05 11.02
C ARG A 153 18.90 5.28 11.90
N PHE A 154 17.72 4.99 11.37
CA PHE A 154 16.71 4.19 12.08
C PHE A 154 17.07 2.71 12.18
N GLU A 155 17.71 2.14 11.16
CA GLU A 155 18.20 0.76 11.20
C GLU A 155 19.29 0.57 12.26
N HIS A 156 20.15 1.56 12.49
CA HIS A 156 21.24 1.50 13.48
C HIS A 156 20.85 2.02 14.86
N SER A 157 19.56 2.26 15.15
CA SER A 157 19.15 2.68 16.49
C SER A 157 19.42 1.57 17.53
N ASP A 158 20.03 1.96 18.66
CA ASP A 158 20.39 1.08 19.78
C ASP A 158 19.18 0.64 20.65
N CYS A 159 17.96 1.06 20.32
CA CYS A 159 16.77 0.53 20.98
C CYS A 159 16.67 -0.99 20.74
N ASP A 160 16.61 -1.72 21.86
CA ASP A 160 16.72 -3.17 21.92
C ASP A 160 15.83 -3.85 20.88
N GLY A 161 16.39 -4.85 20.19
CA GLY A 161 15.69 -5.69 19.21
C GLY A 161 14.59 -6.58 19.82
N GLU A 162 13.98 -6.17 20.93
CA GLU A 162 12.92 -6.90 21.62
C GLU A 162 11.79 -7.25 20.67
N PHE A 163 11.31 -6.31 19.86
CA PHE A 163 10.25 -6.56 18.87
C PHE A 163 10.65 -7.59 17.81
N GLU A 164 11.90 -7.55 17.33
CA GLU A 164 12.39 -8.53 16.36
C GLU A 164 12.50 -9.92 17.00
N SER A 165 12.96 -9.99 18.25
CA SER A 165 13.08 -11.22 19.04
C SER A 165 11.70 -11.83 19.37
N LEU A 166 10.75 -10.99 19.78
CA LEU A 166 9.34 -11.33 19.99
C LEU A 166 8.73 -11.88 18.71
N TRP A 167 8.97 -11.22 17.57
CA TRP A 167 8.44 -11.66 16.29
C TRP A 167 9.04 -13.01 15.85
N LYS A 168 10.36 -13.19 15.97
CA LYS A 168 11.03 -14.48 15.71
C LYS A 168 10.49 -15.59 16.62
N THR A 169 10.26 -15.28 17.89
CA THR A 169 9.69 -16.22 18.87
C THR A 169 8.26 -16.60 18.52
N PHE A 170 7.42 -15.62 18.20
CA PHE A 170 6.05 -15.85 17.72
C PHE A 170 6.04 -16.73 16.48
N TYR A 171 6.84 -16.37 15.45
CA TYR A 171 6.90 -17.14 14.21
C TYR A 171 7.30 -18.59 14.49
N LYS A 172 8.39 -18.80 15.24
CA LYS A 172 8.87 -20.14 15.61
C LYS A 172 7.85 -20.95 16.42
N ALA A 173 7.04 -20.29 17.26
CA ALA A 173 6.00 -20.96 18.05
C ALA A 173 4.77 -21.33 17.20
N THR A 174 4.46 -20.55 16.17
CA THR A 174 3.35 -20.83 15.24
C THR A 174 3.72 -21.71 14.05
N ASP A 175 5.01 -21.86 13.77
CA ASP A 175 5.52 -22.62 12.64
C ASP A 175 5.34 -24.12 12.87
N ILE A 176 4.72 -24.78 11.89
CA ILE A 176 4.44 -26.22 11.92
C ILE A 176 5.28 -26.85 10.82
N LYS A 177 6.39 -27.50 11.21
CA LYS A 177 7.40 -28.03 10.28
C LYS A 177 6.83 -28.99 9.24
N GLU A 178 5.84 -29.78 9.64
CA GLU A 178 5.16 -30.75 8.76
C GLU A 178 4.33 -30.08 7.66
N ARG A 179 4.04 -28.78 7.78
CA ARG A 179 3.32 -27.97 6.79
C ARG A 179 4.25 -27.13 5.92
N GLU A 180 5.58 -27.31 6.03
CA GLU A 180 6.54 -26.54 5.26
C GLU A 180 6.38 -26.81 3.76
N ASN A 181 6.05 -25.77 3.00
CA ASN A 181 5.92 -25.83 1.56
C ASN A 181 6.56 -24.60 0.91
N LEU A 182 7.85 -24.71 0.62
CA LEU A 182 8.65 -23.63 0.03
C LEU A 182 8.10 -23.15 -1.33
N ARG A 183 7.43 -24.03 -2.09
CA ARG A 183 6.81 -23.63 -3.36
C ARG A 183 5.63 -22.70 -3.12
N LEU A 184 4.74 -23.07 -2.21
CA LEU A 184 3.59 -22.26 -1.83
C LEU A 184 4.02 -20.96 -1.15
N GLN A 185 5.01 -21.03 -0.25
CA GLN A 185 5.58 -19.86 0.40
C GLN A 185 6.11 -18.85 -0.62
N ARG A 186 6.86 -19.30 -1.65
CA ARG A 186 7.34 -18.41 -2.73
C ARG A 186 6.23 -17.85 -3.62
N GLN A 187 5.10 -18.55 -3.74
CA GLN A 187 3.93 -18.06 -4.48
C GLN A 187 3.17 -16.98 -3.71
N LEU A 188 3.04 -17.14 -2.38
CA LEU A 188 2.34 -16.20 -1.51
C LEU A 188 3.22 -15.02 -1.09
N MET A 189 4.52 -15.25 -0.87
CA MET A 189 5.54 -14.28 -0.49
C MET A 189 6.62 -14.22 -1.56
N PRO A 190 6.46 -13.39 -2.60
CA PRO A 190 7.48 -13.22 -3.63
C PRO A 190 8.84 -12.84 -3.04
N LYS A 191 9.90 -13.52 -3.49
CA LYS A 191 11.28 -13.34 -2.99
C LYS A 191 11.76 -11.89 -2.97
N ARG A 192 11.25 -11.03 -3.88
CA ARG A 192 11.61 -9.60 -3.95
C ARG A 192 11.35 -8.83 -2.65
N TYR A 193 10.38 -9.27 -1.84
CA TYR A 193 10.04 -8.61 -0.58
C TYR A 193 10.82 -9.14 0.63
N TRP A 194 11.58 -10.22 0.48
CA TRP A 194 12.25 -10.89 1.60
C TRP A 194 13.37 -10.06 2.23
N LYS A 195 13.88 -9.05 1.52
CA LYS A 195 14.92 -8.12 2.01
C LYS A 195 14.56 -7.51 3.37
N HIS A 196 13.28 -7.22 3.57
CA HIS A 196 12.72 -6.55 4.75
C HIS A 196 12.03 -7.50 5.73
N ILE A 197 12.10 -8.83 5.48
CA ILE A 197 11.45 -9.85 6.32
C ILE A 197 12.53 -10.67 7.02
N THR A 198 12.57 -10.58 8.35
CA THR A 198 13.64 -11.18 9.15
C THR A 198 13.58 -12.70 9.19
N GLU A 199 12.38 -13.29 9.12
CA GLU A 199 12.17 -14.74 9.26
C GLU A 199 12.65 -15.56 8.05
N VAL A 200 12.82 -14.94 6.88
CA VAL A 200 13.18 -15.63 5.64
C VAL A 200 14.66 -15.47 5.27
N LYS A 201 15.43 -14.75 6.10
CA LYS A 201 16.89 -14.67 6.00
C LYS A 201 17.51 -15.91 6.65
N ASN A 202 17.56 -17.02 5.91
CA ASN A 202 18.40 -18.19 6.20
C ASN A 202 19.32 -18.46 5.02
#